data_AF-A0A420YJ51-F1
#
_entry.id   AF-A0A420YJ51-F1
#
_cell.length_a   1.000
_cell.length_b   1.000
_cell.length_c   1.000
_cell.angle_alpha   90.00
_cell.angle_beta   90.00
_cell.angle_gamma   90.00
#
_symmetry.space_group_name_H-M   'P 1'
#
loop_
_entity.id
_entity.type
_entity.pdbx_description
1 polymer ?
#
loop_
_entity_poly.entity_id
_entity_poly.type
_entity_poly.pdbx_seq_one_letter_code
_entity_poly.pdbx_strand_id
1 'polypeptide(L)'
;MRLLPLQQLYPGHLRAMSFDCFIHGGLTLLFGSGWIFTMIKRGDIRSRFEIPGSGFGDCCTAFWCQCCQIIQADNEVKARLAPMVDNRGYQPQSEGMVAHTK
;
A
#
# COMPACT_ATOMS: atom_id res chain seq x y z
N MET A 1 -8.70 23.14 -4.48
CA MET A 1 -8.90 22.09 -3.47
C MET A 1 -7.58 21.40 -3.20
N ARG A 2 -6.89 21.83 -2.16
CA ARG A 2 -5.66 21.24 -1.64
C ARG A 2 -6.05 19.99 -0.82
N LEU A 3 -5.63 18.81 -1.26
CA LEU A 3 -5.62 17.61 -0.43
C LEU A 3 -4.18 17.43 0.10
N LEU A 4 -3.97 17.88 1.33
CA LEU A 4 -2.79 17.60 2.15
C LEU A 4 -2.79 16.10 2.58
N PRO A 5 -1.63 15.57 2.99
CA PRO A 5 -1.20 14.19 2.79
C PRO A 5 -1.69 13.25 3.89
N LEU A 6 -2.66 12.38 3.57
CA LEU A 6 -3.13 11.32 4.47
C LEU A 6 -2.36 10.00 4.30
N GLN A 7 -1.02 10.03 4.29
CA GLN A 7 -0.27 8.77 4.33
C GLN A 7 1.09 8.84 5.06
N GLN A 8 1.30 9.88 5.88
CA GLN A 8 2.44 9.96 6.81
C GLN A 8 2.21 9.17 8.13
N LEU A 9 1.08 8.48 8.30
CA LEU A 9 0.66 7.96 9.62
C LEU A 9 0.00 6.58 9.56
N TYR A 10 0.72 5.53 9.14
CA TYR A 10 0.29 4.15 9.44
C TYR A 10 1.44 3.28 10.02
N PRO A 11 2.00 3.65 11.19
CA PRO A 11 2.67 2.69 12.07
C PRO A 11 1.57 1.86 12.74
N GLY A 12 1.26 0.69 12.19
CA GLY A 12 0.18 -0.16 12.71
C GLY A 12 -0.39 -1.07 11.64
N HIS A 13 0.26 -2.20 11.46
CA HIS A 13 -0.12 -3.32 10.61
C HIS A 13 -1.42 -3.99 11.07
N LEU A 14 -2.57 -3.29 11.03
CA LEU A 14 -3.89 -3.92 11.16
C LEU A 14 -5.02 -3.07 10.55
N ARG A 15 -5.05 -2.95 9.22
CA ARG A 15 -6.34 -2.74 8.52
C ARG A 15 -6.87 -4.13 8.20
N ALA A 16 -7.73 -4.64 9.08
CA ALA A 16 -8.14 -6.05 9.09
C ALA A 16 -8.72 -6.52 7.74
N MET A 17 -9.41 -5.69 6.96
CA MET A 17 -9.58 -5.81 5.50
C MET A 17 -9.96 -4.42 4.97
N SER A 18 -9.26 -3.87 3.99
CA SER A 18 -9.72 -2.64 3.32
C SER A 18 -10.88 -2.97 2.38
N PHE A 19 -11.75 -2.00 2.10
CA PHE A 19 -12.78 -2.15 1.07
C PHE A 19 -12.19 -2.58 -0.29
N ASP A 20 -10.94 -2.19 -0.56
CA ASP A 20 -10.17 -2.65 -1.71
C ASP A 20 -9.97 -4.17 -1.75
N CYS A 21 -9.80 -4.84 -0.60
CA CYS A 21 -9.68 -6.31 -0.52
C CYS A 21 -10.98 -7.00 -0.95
N PHE A 22 -12.13 -6.46 -0.55
CA PHE A 22 -13.44 -6.99 -0.94
C PHE A 22 -13.72 -6.78 -2.43
N ILE A 23 -13.42 -5.59 -2.97
CA ILE A 23 -13.57 -5.31 -4.39
C ILE A 23 -12.66 -6.22 -5.22
N HIS A 24 -11.39 -6.32 -4.82
CA HIS A 24 -10.44 -7.16 -5.52
C HIS A 24 -10.84 -8.64 -5.47
N GLY A 25 -11.18 -9.16 -4.28
CA GLY A 25 -11.67 -10.52 -4.10
C GLY A 25 -12.94 -10.80 -4.90
N GLY A 26 -13.91 -9.89 -4.88
CA GLY A 26 -15.15 -10.01 -5.64
C GLY A 26 -14.91 -10.02 -7.16
N LEU A 27 -14.07 -9.11 -7.68
CA LEU A 27 -13.74 -9.07 -9.11
C LEU A 27 -12.97 -10.31 -9.56
N THR A 28 -12.07 -10.83 -8.73
CA THR A 28 -11.32 -12.05 -9.03
C THR A 28 -12.22 -13.29 -9.00
N LEU A 29 -13.07 -13.44 -7.98
CA LEU A 29 -13.89 -14.64 -7.80
C LEU A 29 -15.12 -14.68 -8.72
N LEU A 30 -15.73 -13.53 -9.03
CA LEU A 30 -16.96 -13.48 -9.83
C LEU A 30 -16.68 -13.29 -11.34
N PHE A 31 -15.64 -12.54 -11.69
CA PHE A 31 -15.39 -12.13 -13.07
C PHE A 31 -14.00 -12.56 -13.59
N GLY A 32 -13.13 -13.09 -12.74
CA GLY A 32 -11.74 -13.38 -13.10
C GLY A 32 -10.92 -12.14 -13.51
N SER A 33 -11.48 -10.93 -13.32
CA SER A 33 -10.97 -9.67 -13.86
C SER A 33 -10.35 -8.78 -12.80
N GLY A 34 -9.92 -9.35 -11.66
CA GLY A 34 -9.24 -8.63 -10.58
C GLY A 34 -8.01 -7.85 -11.06
N TRP A 35 -7.41 -8.29 -12.18
CA TRP A 35 -6.30 -7.61 -12.81
C TRP A 35 -6.57 -6.19 -13.27
N ILE A 36 -7.80 -5.88 -13.68
CA ILE A 36 -8.20 -4.53 -14.08
C ILE A 36 -8.16 -3.59 -12.87
N PHE A 37 -8.62 -4.04 -11.71
CA PHE A 37 -8.59 -3.25 -10.50
C PHE A 37 -7.15 -2.95 -10.05
N THR A 38 -6.29 -3.96 -10.08
CA THR A 38 -4.86 -3.81 -9.74
C THR A 38 -4.15 -2.89 -10.73
N MET A 39 -4.57 -2.89 -12.00
CA MET A 39 -4.08 -1.99 -13.04
C MET A 39 -4.42 -0.52 -12.77
N ILE A 40 -5.68 -0.23 -12.48
CA ILE A 40 -6.14 1.14 -12.20
C ILE A 40 -5.42 1.69 -10.97
N LYS A 41 -5.31 0.88 -9.90
CA LYS A 41 -4.60 1.28 -8.68
C LYS A 41 -3.12 1.57 -8.93
N ARG A 42 -2.46 0.78 -9.77
CA ARG A 42 -1.08 1.06 -10.18
C ARG A 42 -0.96 2.38 -10.95
N GLY A 43 -1.91 2.67 -11.85
CA GLY A 43 -1.95 3.95 -12.58
C GLY A 43 -2.04 5.16 -11.64
N ASP A 44 -2.88 5.08 -10.60
CA ASP A 44 -3.00 6.14 -9.59
C ASP A 44 -1.69 6.34 -8.81
N ILE A 45 -1.02 5.24 -8.41
CA ILE A 45 0.31 5.31 -7.77
C ILE A 45 1.34 5.95 -8.70
N ARG A 46 1.38 5.57 -9.98
CA ARG A 46 2.32 6.17 -10.95
C ARG A 46 2.08 7.66 -11.13
N SER A 47 0.81 8.09 -11.16
CA SER A 47 0.44 9.50 -11.24
C SER A 47 0.84 10.29 -9.99
N ARG A 48 0.81 9.66 -8.80
CA ARG A 48 1.13 10.33 -7.53
C ARG A 48 2.63 10.39 -7.23
N PHE A 49 3.39 9.38 -7.66
CA PHE A 49 4.82 9.23 -7.36
C PHE A 49 5.71 9.44 -8.59
N GLU A 50 5.15 9.98 -9.67
CA GLU A 50 5.83 10.30 -10.94
C GLU A 50 6.72 9.14 -11.44
N ILE A 51 6.16 7.93 -11.45
CA ILE A 51 6.91 6.70 -11.79
C ILE A 51 6.90 6.49 -13.32
N PRO A 52 8.07 6.51 -14.00
CA PRO A 52 8.15 6.40 -15.46
C PRO A 52 7.81 5.00 -15.97
N GLY A 53 7.03 4.90 -17.06
CA GLY A 53 6.64 3.63 -17.71
C GLY A 53 5.24 3.64 -18.32
N SER A 54 4.83 2.52 -18.93
CA SER A 54 3.64 2.42 -19.78
C SER A 54 2.56 1.50 -19.21
N GLY A 55 1.29 1.87 -19.44
CA GLY A 55 0.15 1.05 -19.01
C GLY A 55 0.06 -0.32 -19.69
N PHE A 56 0.74 -0.53 -20.82
CA PHE A 56 0.77 -1.83 -21.50
C PHE A 56 1.65 -2.84 -20.76
N GLY A 57 2.84 -2.41 -20.31
CA GLY A 57 3.71 -3.27 -19.50
C GLY A 57 3.03 -3.66 -18.19
N ASP A 58 2.36 -2.70 -17.58
CA ASP A 58 1.58 -2.92 -16.37
C ASP A 58 0.46 -3.95 -16.61
N CYS A 59 -0.24 -3.85 -17.75
CA CYS A 59 -1.33 -4.78 -18.10
C CYS A 59 -0.84 -6.23 -18.17
N CYS A 60 0.27 -6.46 -18.86
CA CYS A 60 0.86 -7.79 -18.98
C CYS A 60 1.33 -8.32 -17.62
N THR A 61 2.01 -7.52 -16.80
CA THR A 61 2.39 -7.96 -15.44
C THR A 61 1.18 -8.22 -14.54
N ALA A 62 0.14 -7.39 -14.61
CA ALA A 62 -1.07 -7.58 -13.82
C ALA A 62 -1.82 -8.85 -14.21
N PHE A 63 -1.87 -9.17 -15.50
CA PHE A 63 -2.56 -10.34 -16.02
C PHE A 63 -1.82 -11.64 -15.69
N TRP A 64 -0.50 -11.69 -15.91
CA TRP A 64 0.30 -12.89 -15.68
C TRP A 64 0.71 -13.09 -14.21
N CYS A 65 0.99 -12.01 -13.47
CA CYS A 65 1.41 -12.08 -12.08
C CYS A 65 0.90 -10.88 -11.27
N GLN A 66 -0.35 -10.99 -10.84
CA GLN A 66 -1.03 -10.04 -9.95
C GLN A 66 -0.17 -9.63 -8.73
N CYS A 67 0.40 -10.61 -8.02
CA CYS A 67 1.18 -10.38 -6.80
C CYS A 67 2.51 -9.67 -7.06
N CYS A 68 3.19 -9.99 -8.17
CA CYS A 68 4.43 -9.34 -8.57
C CYS A 68 4.22 -7.84 -8.78
N GLN A 69 3.12 -7.47 -9.45
CA GLN A 69 2.77 -6.08 -9.69
C GLN A 69 2.52 -5.31 -8.38
N ILE A 70 1.81 -5.91 -7.43
CA ILE A 70 1.50 -5.27 -6.14
C ILE A 70 2.78 -5.01 -5.35
N ILE A 71 3.64 -6.01 -5.23
CA ILE A 71 4.91 -5.90 -4.49
C ILE A 71 5.84 -4.89 -5.17
N GLN A 72 5.92 -4.90 -6.50
CA GLN A 72 6.71 -3.92 -7.25
C GLN A 72 6.24 -2.48 -6.96
N ALA A 73 4.93 -2.23 -7.03
CA ALA A 73 4.37 -0.92 -6.76
C ALA A 73 4.64 -0.48 -5.30
N ASP A 74 4.49 -1.38 -4.33
CA ASP A 74 4.78 -1.09 -2.92
C ASP A 74 6.27 -0.78 -2.69
N ASN A 75 7.17 -1.54 -3.30
CA ASN A 75 8.61 -1.29 -3.23
C ASN A 75 9.01 0.04 -3.89
N GLU A 76 8.42 0.37 -5.03
CA GLU A 76 8.67 1.64 -5.73
C GLU A 76 8.17 2.85 -4.92
N VAL A 77 7.06 2.71 -4.20
CA VAL A 77 6.54 3.72 -3.26
C VAL A 77 7.46 3.82 -2.04
N LYS A 78 7.81 2.69 -1.41
CA LYS A 78 8.71 2.64 -0.26
C LYS A 78 10.08 3.25 -0.57
N ALA A 79 10.67 2.95 -1.73
CA ALA A 79 11.95 3.50 -2.13
C ALA A 79 11.92 5.04 -2.26
N ARG A 80 10.79 5.61 -2.67
CA ARG A 80 10.60 7.07 -2.79
C ARG A 80 10.25 7.74 -1.45
N LEU A 81 9.60 7.01 -0.55
CA LEU A 81 9.27 7.47 0.80
C LEU A 81 10.42 7.21 1.80
N ALA A 82 11.34 6.30 1.52
CA ALA A 82 12.50 5.97 2.35
C ALA A 82 13.37 7.17 2.76
N PRO A 83 13.67 8.17 1.90
CA PRO A 83 14.37 9.38 2.34
C PRO A 83 13.60 10.21 3.38
N MET A 84 12.33 9.91 3.66
CA MET A 84 11.50 10.56 4.70
C MET A 84 11.34 9.72 5.98
N VAL A 85 11.87 8.49 6.03
CA VAL A 85 11.88 7.67 7.25
C VAL A 85 13.14 8.00 8.04
N ASP A 86 13.02 9.01 8.91
CA ASP A 86 14.00 9.29 9.96
C ASP A 86 14.31 8.00 10.74
N ASN A 87 15.59 7.76 11.06
CA ASN A 87 16.12 6.60 11.78
C ASN A 87 15.65 6.56 13.26
N ARG A 88 14.44 7.05 13.56
CA ARG A 88 13.81 6.86 14.87
C ARG A 88 13.30 5.43 14.92
N GLY A 89 14.22 4.54 15.26
CA GLY A 89 13.92 3.17 15.62
C GLY A 89 12.77 3.10 16.63
N TYR A 90 12.06 1.98 16.60
CA TYR A 90 11.06 1.60 17.58
C TYR A 90 11.55 1.95 19.00
N GLN A 91 10.97 2.98 19.62
CA GLN A 91 11.10 3.22 21.05
C GLN A 91 10.05 2.34 21.73
N PRO A 92 10.42 1.27 22.46
CA PRO A 92 9.46 0.62 23.34
C PRO A 92 9.02 1.66 24.37
N GLN A 93 7.71 1.96 24.42
CA GLN A 93 7.14 2.80 25.47
C GLN A 93 7.23 2.04 26.80
N SER A 94 8.33 2.22 27.53
CA SER A 94 8.44 1.79 28.93
C SER A 94 7.77 2.83 29.83
N GLU A 95 6.46 3.02 29.70
CA GLU A 95 5.68 3.70 30.74
C GLU A 95 5.17 2.64 31.71
N GLY A 96 5.72 2.67 32.91
CA GLY A 96 5.54 1.67 33.95
C GLY A 96 4.09 1.46 34.34
N MET A 97 3.65 0.21 34.22
CA MET A 97 2.55 -0.31 35.05
C MET A 97 3.09 -0.48 36.47
N VAL A 98 3.03 0.58 37.28
CA VAL A 98 3.15 0.43 38.73
C VAL A 98 1.90 -0.31 39.21
N ALA A 99 2.06 -1.56 39.63
CA ALA A 99 1.04 -2.28 40.35
C ALA A 99 0.80 -1.54 41.68
N HIS A 100 -0.27 -0.76 41.74
CA HIS A 100 -0.80 -0.29 43.01
C HIS A 100 -1.44 -1.48 43.71
N THR A 101 -0.65 -2.21 44.48
CA THR A 101 -1.16 -3.11 45.51
C THR A 101 -1.66 -2.25 46.66
N LYS A 102 -2.98 -2.20 46.83
CA LYS A 102 -3.63 -1.93 48.11
C LYS A 102 -4.59 -3.07 48.41
#